data_AF-A0A067BTT0-F1
#
_entry.id   AF-A0A067BTT0-F1
#
_cell.length_a   1.000
_cell.length_b   1.000
_cell.length_c   1.000
_cell.angle_alpha   90.00
_cell.angle_beta   90.00
_cell.angle_gamma   90.00
#
_symmetry.space_group_name_H-M   'P 1'
#
loop_
_entity.id
_entity.type
_entity.pdbx_description
1 polymer ?
#
loop_
_entity_poly.entity_id
_entity_poly.type
_entity_poly.pdbx_seq_one_letter_code
_entity_poly.pdbx_strand_id
1 'polypeptide(L)'
;MQHHLLLCMPKALPVQRPSVIAWNQLHPDSLLYAYFAHLYYGGDDLLLGRDDAIAFVHEFAVEVTRQGGVMDDVNLSEGLNALTRSDGRISMARLVEELCLLLV
;
A
#
# COMPACT_ATOMS: atom_id res chain seq x y z
N MET A 1 49.71 -3.68 -32.12
CA MET A 1 49.37 -3.46 -30.70
C MET A 1 48.27 -2.43 -30.63
N GLN A 2 47.07 -2.79 -30.17
CA GLN A 2 46.20 -2.00 -29.29
C GLN A 2 44.86 -2.74 -29.14
N HIS A 3 44.69 -3.36 -27.97
CA HIS A 3 43.43 -3.94 -27.52
C HIS A 3 42.50 -2.80 -27.13
N HIS A 4 41.30 -2.73 -27.71
CA HIS A 4 40.21 -1.93 -27.16
C HIS A 4 39.27 -2.88 -26.42
N LEU A 5 39.55 -3.05 -25.12
CA LEU A 5 38.62 -3.59 -24.14
C LEU A 5 37.49 -2.58 -23.96
N LEU A 6 36.41 -2.75 -24.72
CA LEU A 6 35.14 -2.09 -24.39
C LEU A 6 34.56 -2.83 -23.18
N LEU A 7 34.79 -2.25 -22.01
CA LEU A 7 34.08 -2.57 -20.78
C LEU A 7 32.58 -2.49 -21.05
N CYS A 8 31.93 -3.64 -21.14
CA CYS A 8 30.49 -3.73 -20.92
C CYS A 8 30.22 -3.19 -19.52
N MET A 9 29.79 -1.93 -19.42
CA MET A 9 29.11 -1.48 -18.22
C MET A 9 27.86 -2.36 -18.07
N PRO A 10 27.66 -3.04 -16.93
CA PRO A 10 26.33 -3.52 -16.64
C PRO A 10 25.45 -2.28 -16.62
N LYS A 11 24.52 -2.19 -17.57
CA LYS A 11 23.34 -1.34 -17.39
C LYS A 11 22.81 -1.73 -16.01
N ALA A 12 22.98 -0.85 -15.03
CA ALA A 12 22.30 -1.01 -13.76
C ALA A 12 20.84 -1.19 -14.14
N LEU A 13 20.34 -2.42 -13.96
CA LEU A 13 18.91 -2.69 -14.07
C LEU A 13 18.26 -1.62 -13.20
N PRO A 14 17.26 -0.87 -13.70
CA PRO A 14 16.52 -0.01 -12.81
C PRO A 14 16.06 -0.91 -11.67
N VAL A 15 16.49 -0.61 -10.46
CA VAL A 15 15.94 -1.22 -9.26
C VAL A 15 14.46 -0.87 -9.35
N GLN A 16 13.66 -1.81 -9.85
CA GLN A 16 12.22 -1.71 -9.88
C GLN A 16 11.84 -1.71 -8.41
N ARG A 17 11.81 -0.51 -7.79
CA ARG A 17 11.01 -0.32 -6.60
C ARG A 17 9.58 -0.47 -7.10
N PRO A 18 8.81 -1.48 -6.70
CA PRO A 18 7.37 -1.41 -6.86
C PRO A 18 6.90 -0.41 -5.80
N SER A 19 7.17 0.89 -6.01
CA SER A 19 6.99 1.91 -4.96
C SER A 19 5.62 2.54 -4.97
N VAL A 20 4.72 2.09 -5.85
CA VAL A 20 3.38 2.67 -5.98
C VAL A 20 2.40 1.58 -6.34
N ILE A 21 1.42 1.32 -5.47
CA ILE A 21 0.26 0.50 -5.82
C ILE A 21 -0.43 1.22 -6.99
N ALA A 22 -0.47 0.57 -8.16
CA ALA A 22 -1.13 1.11 -9.34
C ALA A 22 -2.66 1.08 -9.15
N TRP A 23 -3.18 2.08 -8.43
CA TRP A 23 -4.56 2.09 -7.96
C TRP A 23 -5.60 1.99 -9.09
N ASN A 24 -5.27 2.49 -10.27
CA ASN A 24 -6.11 2.43 -11.47
C ASN A 24 -6.17 1.02 -12.12
N GLN A 25 -5.37 0.08 -11.62
CA GLN A 25 -5.40 -1.34 -12.01
C GLN A 25 -6.11 -2.21 -10.97
N LEU A 26 -6.56 -1.62 -9.87
CA LEU A 26 -7.34 -2.32 -8.86
C LEU A 26 -8.73 -2.63 -9.39
N HIS A 27 -9.34 -3.67 -8.81
CA HIS A 27 -10.73 -4.00 -9.14
C HIS A 27 -11.66 -2.85 -8.72
N PRO A 28 -12.62 -2.41 -9.56
CA PRO A 28 -13.50 -1.29 -9.23
C PRO A 28 -14.30 -1.46 -7.93
N ASP A 29 -14.59 -2.71 -7.56
CA ASP A 29 -15.33 -3.05 -6.34
C ASP A 29 -14.44 -3.18 -5.09
N SER A 30 -13.12 -2.94 -5.21
CA SER A 30 -12.21 -3.00 -4.05
C SER A 30 -12.30 -1.74 -3.19
N LEU A 31 -12.17 -1.90 -1.88
CA LEU A 31 -12.09 -0.79 -0.94
C LEU A 31 -10.83 0.07 -1.18
N LEU A 32 -9.73 -0.55 -1.61
CA LEU A 32 -8.53 0.16 -2.06
C LEU A 32 -8.81 1.09 -3.23
N TYR A 33 -9.49 0.60 -4.26
CA TYR A 33 -9.86 1.42 -5.42
C TYR A 33 -10.75 2.57 -4.99
N ALA A 34 -11.80 2.30 -4.22
CA ALA A 34 -12.74 3.31 -3.76
C ALA A 34 -12.05 4.45 -3.02
N TYR A 35 -11.10 4.14 -2.14
CA TYR A 35 -10.34 5.15 -1.41
C TYR A 35 -9.36 5.93 -2.27
N PHE A 36 -8.53 5.25 -3.06
CA PHE A 36 -7.56 5.94 -3.90
C PHE A 36 -8.25 6.81 -4.96
N ALA A 37 -9.39 6.34 -5.51
CA ALA A 37 -10.22 7.16 -6.38
C ALA A 37 -10.80 8.36 -5.63
N HIS A 38 -11.32 8.18 -4.41
CA HIS A 38 -11.84 9.28 -3.59
C HIS A 38 -10.78 10.37 -3.36
N LEU A 39 -9.56 9.98 -2.95
CA LEU A 39 -8.45 10.91 -2.79
C LEU A 39 -8.04 11.58 -4.11
N TYR A 40 -7.99 10.82 -5.21
CA TYR A 40 -7.62 11.34 -6.53
C TYR A 40 -8.57 12.46 -6.99
N TYR A 41 -9.86 12.35 -6.68
CA TYR A 41 -10.86 13.38 -6.98
C TYR A 41 -10.99 14.47 -5.91
N GLY A 42 -10.07 14.54 -4.94
CA GLY A 42 -10.03 15.58 -3.92
C GLY A 42 -11.05 15.41 -2.79
N GLY A 43 -11.46 14.17 -2.54
CA GLY A 43 -12.34 13.83 -1.41
C GLY A 43 -11.65 13.98 -0.05
N ASP A 44 -12.48 14.16 0.98
CA ASP A 44 -12.04 14.22 2.38
C ASP A 44 -11.66 12.84 2.92
N ASP A 45 -11.14 12.79 4.15
CA ASP A 45 -10.85 11.50 4.81
C ASP A 45 -12.14 10.70 5.06
N LEU A 46 -12.08 9.39 4.74
CA LEU A 46 -13.18 8.47 4.97
C LEU A 46 -13.06 7.83 6.36
N LEU A 47 -14.21 7.63 7.00
CA LEU A 47 -14.30 6.97 8.30
C LEU A 47 -14.87 5.57 8.11
N LEU A 48 -14.06 4.56 8.42
CA LEU A 48 -14.41 3.15 8.27
C LEU A 48 -14.97 2.58 9.56
N GLY A 49 -15.93 1.66 9.42
CA GLY A 49 -16.25 0.71 10.48
C GLY A 49 -15.10 -0.28 10.67
N ARG A 50 -15.13 -1.03 11.78
CA ARG A 50 -14.08 -2.01 12.08
C ARG A 50 -13.99 -3.10 11.01
N ASP A 51 -15.13 -3.62 10.57
CA ASP A 51 -15.18 -4.70 9.57
C ASP A 51 -14.65 -4.23 8.21
N ASP A 52 -15.00 -3.00 7.79
CA ASP A 52 -14.47 -2.38 6.57
C ASP A 52 -12.96 -2.14 6.67
N ALA A 53 -12.47 -1.72 7.84
CA ALA A 53 -11.04 -1.55 8.07
C ALA A 53 -10.29 -2.90 7.99
N ILE A 54 -10.86 -3.97 8.55
CA ILE A 54 -10.29 -5.32 8.42
C ILE A 54 -10.23 -5.74 6.95
N ALA A 55 -11.34 -5.60 6.23
CA ALA A 55 -11.39 -5.92 4.80
C ALA A 55 -10.37 -5.10 4.00
N PHE A 56 -10.25 -3.80 4.29
CA PHE A 56 -9.26 -2.93 3.66
C PHE A 56 -7.82 -3.40 3.90
N VAL A 57 -7.46 -3.73 5.15
CA VAL A 57 -6.11 -4.24 5.45
C VAL A 57 -5.83 -5.55 4.71
N HIS A 58 -6.80 -6.44 4.64
CA HIS A 58 -6.66 -7.69 3.88
C HIS A 58 -6.44 -7.44 2.39
N GLU A 59 -7.24 -6.57 1.77
CA GLU A 59 -7.04 -6.20 0.38
C GLU A 59 -5.67 -5.57 0.15
N PHE A 60 -5.24 -4.68 1.05
CA PHE A 60 -3.93 -4.03 0.99
C PHE A 60 -2.79 -5.06 1.02
N ALA A 61 -2.81 -5.98 1.98
CA ALA A 61 -1.78 -7.01 2.11
C ALA A 61 -1.72 -7.97 0.91
N VAL A 62 -2.89 -8.36 0.39
CA VAL A 62 -3.00 -9.18 -0.83
C VAL A 62 -2.39 -8.43 -2.03
N GLU A 63 -2.69 -7.14 -2.17
CA GLU A 63 -2.20 -6.33 -3.28
C GLU A 63 -0.69 -6.08 -3.20
N VAL A 64 -0.15 -5.83 -2.01
CA VAL A 64 1.29 -5.72 -1.78
C VAL A 64 2.00 -7.02 -2.17
N THR A 65 1.47 -8.16 -1.72
CA THR A 65 2.02 -9.48 -2.08
C THR A 65 1.95 -9.74 -3.59
N ARG A 66 0.83 -9.39 -4.23
CA ARG A 66 0.63 -9.53 -5.69
C ARG A 66 1.67 -8.74 -6.48
N GLN A 67 2.10 -7.58 -5.97
CA GLN A 67 3.12 -6.74 -6.57
C GLN A 67 4.55 -7.13 -6.16
N GLY A 68 4.72 -8.22 -5.41
CA GLY A 68 6.02 -8.71 -4.96
C GLY A 68 6.62 -7.93 -3.79
N GLY A 69 5.81 -7.11 -3.11
CA GLY A 69 6.20 -6.44 -1.87
C GLY A 69 6.07 -7.35 -0.65
N VAL A 70 6.66 -6.93 0.45
CA VAL A 70 6.62 -7.62 1.75
C VAL A 70 6.09 -6.66 2.80
N MET A 71 5.28 -7.19 3.73
CA MET A 71 4.81 -6.47 4.91
C MET A 71 5.31 -7.16 6.17
N ASP A 72 5.68 -6.36 7.17
CA ASP A 72 5.92 -6.85 8.52
C ASP A 72 4.65 -7.43 9.14
N ASP A 73 4.81 -8.53 9.87
CA ASP A 73 3.72 -9.17 10.60
C ASP A 73 3.46 -8.41 11.91
N VAL A 74 2.24 -7.93 12.07
CA VAL A 74 1.80 -7.20 13.26
C VAL A 74 0.43 -7.69 13.71
N ASN A 75 0.16 -7.57 15.01
CA ASN A 75 -1.15 -7.90 15.55
C ASN A 75 -2.20 -6.89 15.04
N LEU A 76 -2.92 -7.28 14.00
CA LEU A 76 -3.95 -6.47 13.35
C LEU A 76 -5.00 -5.96 14.34
N SER A 77 -5.43 -6.80 15.29
CA SER A 77 -6.48 -6.43 16.25
C SER A 77 -6.02 -5.30 17.17
N GLU A 78 -4.78 -5.36 17.65
CA GLU A 78 -4.18 -4.32 18.48
C GLU A 78 -3.96 -3.03 17.68
N GLY A 79 -3.46 -3.13 16.44
CA GLY A 79 -3.29 -1.97 15.55
C GLY A 79 -4.62 -1.25 15.28
N LEU A 80 -5.67 -1.99 14.92
CA LEU A 80 -6.99 -1.41 14.69
C LEU A 80 -7.60 -0.82 15.97
N ASN A 81 -7.37 -1.43 17.13
CA ASN A 81 -7.80 -0.86 18.41
C ASN A 81 -7.13 0.48 18.69
N ALA A 82 -5.82 0.59 18.42
CA ALA A 82 -5.06 1.83 18.62
C ALA A 82 -5.52 2.96 17.69
N LEU A 83 -5.96 2.62 16.47
CA LEU A 83 -6.47 3.57 15.48
C LEU A 83 -7.96 3.92 15.65
N THR A 84 -8.69 3.15 16.47
CA THR A 84 -10.12 3.36 16.68
C THR A 84 -10.36 4.64 17.48
N ARG A 85 -11.10 5.57 16.90
CA ARG A 85 -11.48 6.84 17.53
C ARG A 85 -12.54 6.62 18.61
N SER A 86 -12.82 7.66 19.41
CA SER A 86 -13.85 7.64 20.45
C SER A 86 -15.26 7.34 19.94
N ASP A 87 -15.53 7.58 18.66
CA ASP A 87 -16.81 7.28 18.00
C ASP A 87 -16.85 5.87 17.38
N GLY A 88 -15.84 5.04 17.62
CA GLY A 88 -15.77 3.65 17.16
C GLY A 88 -15.37 3.49 15.69
N ARG A 89 -15.00 4.58 15.01
CA ARG A 89 -14.60 4.57 13.60
C ARG A 89 -13.10 4.77 13.44
N ILE A 90 -12.58 4.36 12.28
CA ILE A 90 -11.16 4.44 11.96
C ILE A 90 -10.98 5.40 10.78
N SER A 91 -10.02 6.33 10.91
CA SER A 91 -9.62 7.20 9.81
C SER A 91 -8.89 6.38 8.75
N MET A 92 -9.36 6.46 7.52
CA MET A 92 -8.78 5.70 6.42
C MET A 92 -7.38 6.21 6.06
N ALA A 93 -7.18 7.53 6.10
CA ALA A 93 -5.84 8.13 5.96
C ALA A 93 -4.86 7.60 7.02
N ARG A 94 -5.25 7.59 8.29
CA ARG A 94 -4.38 7.05 9.35
C ARG A 94 -4.11 5.56 9.19
N LEU A 95 -5.12 4.79 8.79
CA LEU A 95 -4.93 3.37 8.51
C LEU A 95 -3.92 3.15 7.39
N VAL A 96 -4.03 3.90 6.29
CA VAL A 96 -3.08 3.80 5.16
C VAL A 96 -1.68 4.22 5.56
N GLU A 97 -1.52 5.30 6.33
CA GLU A 97 -0.21 5.72 6.85
C GLU A 97 0.46 4.59 7.63
N GLU A 98 -0.25 3.97 8.59
CA GLU A 98 0.29 2.86 9.38
C GLU A 98 0.62 1.65 8.50
N LEU A 99 -0.25 1.28 7.55
CA LEU A 99 0.03 0.17 6.64
C LEU A 99 1.26 0.41 5.76
N CYS A 100 1.48 1.65 5.34
CA CYS A 100 2.68 2.00 4.59
C CYS A 100 3.96 1.90 5.44
N LEU A 101 3.88 2.11 6.76
CA LEU A 101 5.02 1.91 7.67
C LEU A 101 5.42 0.44 7.82
N LEU A 102 4.50 -0.49 7.51
CA LEU A 102 4.76 -1.94 7.57
C LEU A 102 5.44 -2.48 6.31
N LEU A 103 5.61 -1.68 5.25
CA LEU A 103 6.25 -2.12 4.00
C LEU A 103 7.78 -2.21 4.17
N VAL A 104 8.38 -3.31 3.71
CA VAL A 104 9.83 -3.61 3.83
C VAL A 104 10.52 -3.76 2.48
#